data_AF-A0A7C5Y6R2-F1
#
_entry.id   AF-A0A7C5Y6R2-F1
#
_cell.length_a   1.000
_cell.length_b   1.000
_cell.length_c   1.000
_cell.angle_alpha   90.00
_cell.angle_beta   90.00
_cell.angle_gamma   90.00
#
_symmetry.space_group_name_H-M   'P 1'
#
loop_
_entity.id
_entity.type
_entity.pdbx_description
1 polymer ?
#
loop_
_entity_poly.entity_id
_entity_poly.type
_entity_poly.pdbx_seq_one_letter_code
_entity_poly.pdbx_strand_id
1 'polypeptide(L)'
;MEFKDLMETNSASRELRDKRRILLIGSCLTYEHPEILEKYVEGRATLKVCLEREHFNMTCLKLASIIARVPIEEIVILTVDGSPHCIQLHFMIDEVEKITGKKLNVKHIVIYKGEDVEIDRKTVKKARYLSKFSGDLDDDTSIQC
;
A
#
# COMPACT_ATOMS: atom_id res chain seq x y z
N MET A 1 15.29 -12.48 -4.56
CA MET A 1 15.69 -11.04 -4.50
C MET A 1 15.55 -10.57 -3.05
N GLU A 2 16.47 -9.76 -2.55
CA GLU A 2 16.34 -9.21 -1.19
C GLU A 2 15.76 -7.79 -1.26
N PHE A 3 14.66 -7.57 -0.54
CA PHE A 3 13.96 -6.28 -0.49
C PHE A 3 14.11 -5.64 0.87
N LYS A 4 14.24 -4.31 0.88
CA LYS A 4 14.41 -3.52 2.11
C LYS A 4 13.10 -3.48 2.89
N ASP A 5 13.22 -3.55 4.21
CA ASP A 5 12.07 -3.33 5.09
C ASP A 5 11.66 -1.85 5.09
N LEU A 6 10.35 -1.58 5.02
CA LEU A 6 9.81 -0.21 5.09
C LEU A 6 10.32 0.50 6.34
N MET A 7 10.30 -0.17 7.49
CA MET A 7 10.58 0.45 8.79
C MET A 7 12.06 0.81 8.95
N GLU A 8 12.95 0.00 8.38
CA GLU A 8 14.41 0.20 8.41
C GLU A 8 14.91 1.18 7.34
N THR A 9 14.12 1.45 6.31
CA THR A 9 14.53 2.33 5.20
C THR A 9 14.57 3.80 5.62
N ASN A 10 15.67 4.50 5.35
CA ASN A 10 15.74 5.96 5.54
C ASN A 10 14.66 6.66 4.69
N SER A 11 13.86 7.54 5.31
CA SER A 11 12.72 8.19 4.64
C SER A 11 13.09 9.07 3.45
N ALA A 12 14.36 9.45 3.33
CA ALA A 12 14.93 10.13 2.18
C ALA A 12 16.16 9.36 1.69
N SER A 13 16.06 8.04 1.56
CA SER A 13 17.14 7.24 0.97
C SER A 13 17.45 7.72 -0.46
N ARG A 14 18.69 7.49 -0.92
CA ARG A 14 19.09 7.82 -2.29
C ARG A 14 18.18 7.14 -3.32
N GLU A 15 17.88 5.86 -3.11
CA GLU A 15 17.00 5.10 -4.00
C GLU A 15 15.59 5.71 -4.13
N LEU A 16 15.01 6.17 -3.02
CA LEU A 16 13.71 6.84 -3.05
C LEU A 16 13.76 8.15 -3.84
N ARG A 17 14.84 8.95 -3.70
CA ARG A 17 15.01 10.20 -4.44
C ARG A 17 15.28 10.00 -5.93
N ASP A 18 16.04 8.96 -6.27
CA ASP A 18 16.45 8.66 -7.63
C ASP A 18 15.28 8.05 -8.42
N LYS A 19 14.54 7.10 -7.82
CA LYS A 19 13.43 6.42 -8.49
C LYS A 19 12.11 7.17 -8.42
N ARG A 20 11.83 7.85 -7.29
CA ARG A 20 10.56 8.57 -7.00
C ARG A 20 9.27 7.75 -7.16
N ARG A 21 9.38 6.44 -7.34
CA ARG A 21 8.26 5.51 -7.46
C ARG A 21 8.45 4.41 -6.44
N ILE A 22 7.41 4.06 -5.70
CA ILE A 22 7.46 3.06 -4.63
C ILE A 22 6.65 1.84 -5.06
N LEU A 23 7.21 0.66 -4.82
CA LEU A 23 6.46 -0.58 -4.76
C LEU A 23 6.43 -1.01 -3.29
N LEU A 24 5.26 -0.96 -2.67
CA LEU A 24 5.04 -1.36 -1.29
C LEU A 24 4.37 -2.73 -1.27
N ILE A 25 5.01 -3.71 -0.63
CA ILE A 25 4.58 -5.11 -0.69
C ILE A 25 4.36 -5.71 0.69
N GLY A 26 3.42 -6.66 0.77
CA GLY A 26 3.37 -7.60 1.87
C GLY A 26 4.63 -8.46 1.89
N SER A 27 5.29 -8.59 3.05
CA SER A 27 6.56 -9.34 3.15
C SER A 27 6.47 -10.79 2.67
N CYS A 28 5.31 -11.43 2.78
CA CYS A 28 5.11 -12.82 2.35
C CYS A 28 5.27 -13.03 0.84
N LEU A 29 5.01 -12.00 0.02
CA LEU A 29 5.14 -12.07 -1.44
C LEU A 29 6.54 -12.42 -1.92
N THR A 30 7.55 -12.18 -1.09
CA THR A 30 8.94 -12.48 -1.42
C THR A 30 9.22 -13.98 -1.54
N TYR A 31 8.35 -14.83 -0.98
CA TYR A 31 8.45 -16.28 -1.06
C TYR A 31 7.15 -16.99 -1.50
N GLU A 32 5.98 -16.35 -1.40
CA GLU A 32 4.71 -16.94 -1.86
C GLU A 32 4.43 -16.70 -3.35
N HIS A 33 4.78 -15.51 -3.86
CA HIS A 33 4.50 -15.10 -5.24
C HIS A 33 5.66 -14.29 -5.87
N PRO A 34 6.91 -14.79 -5.84
CA PRO A 34 8.06 -14.07 -6.38
C PRO A 34 7.91 -13.76 -7.89
N GLU A 35 7.26 -14.63 -8.65
CA GLU A 35 7.03 -14.49 -10.09
C GLU A 35 6.12 -13.32 -10.46
N ILE A 36 5.10 -13.06 -9.64
CA ILE A 36 4.20 -11.90 -9.85
C ILE A 36 4.92 -10.63 -9.40
N LEU A 37 5.65 -10.70 -8.30
CA LEU A 37 6.39 -9.56 -7.76
C LEU A 37 7.40 -8.98 -8.77
N GLU A 38 8.11 -9.83 -9.51
CA GLU A 38 9.09 -9.43 -10.53
C GLU A 38 8.52 -8.44 -11.57
N LYS A 39 7.23 -8.58 -11.94
CA LYS A 39 6.56 -7.69 -12.90
C LYS A 39 6.53 -6.22 -12.46
N TYR A 40 6.60 -5.96 -11.15
CA TYR A 40 6.40 -4.62 -10.57
C TYR A 40 7.68 -3.94 -10.10
N VAL A 41 8.76 -4.69 -9.90
CA VAL A 41 9.99 -4.18 -9.27
C VAL A 41 10.70 -3.14 -10.13
N GLU A 42 10.67 -3.31 -11.46
CA GLU A 42 11.44 -2.46 -12.36
C GLU A 42 11.08 -0.97 -12.22
N GLY A 43 12.11 -0.13 -12.08
CA GLY A 43 11.95 1.32 -11.92
C GLY A 43 11.39 1.79 -10.58
N ARG A 44 11.13 0.91 -9.61
CA ARG A 44 10.54 1.27 -8.31
C ARG A 44 11.45 0.94 -7.13
N ALA A 45 11.40 1.78 -6.11
CA ALA A 45 11.98 1.48 -4.80
C ALA A 45 11.05 0.48 -4.12
N THR A 46 11.48 -0.78 -4.02
CA THR A 46 10.64 -1.84 -3.47
C THR A 46 10.87 -1.95 -1.97
N LEU A 47 9.81 -1.78 -1.19
CA LEU A 47 9.81 -1.82 0.27
C LEU A 47 8.83 -2.90 0.73
N LYS A 48 9.28 -3.80 1.60
CA LYS A 48 8.42 -4.83 2.20
C LYS A 48 8.01 -4.44 3.60
N VAL A 49 6.82 -4.87 4.01
CA VAL A 49 6.33 -4.72 5.39
C VAL A 49 5.29 -5.81 5.69
N CYS A 50 5.22 -6.23 6.95
CA CYS A 50 4.19 -7.16 7.41
C CYS A 50 3.40 -6.53 8.56
N LEU A 51 2.09 -6.37 8.38
CA LEU A 51 1.20 -5.82 9.40
C LEU A 51 0.76 -6.85 10.46
N GLU A 52 1.24 -8.08 10.38
CA GLU A 52 1.25 -9.00 11.53
C GLU A 52 2.33 -8.62 12.54
N ARG A 53 3.45 -8.06 12.07
CA ARG A 53 4.60 -7.67 12.90
C ARG A 53 4.54 -6.20 13.29
N GLU A 54 4.20 -5.35 12.33
CA GLU A 54 4.22 -3.89 12.50
C GLU A 54 2.82 -3.36 12.74
N HIS A 55 2.70 -2.42 13.67
CA HIS A 55 1.43 -1.75 13.91
C HIS A 55 1.10 -0.78 12.77
N PHE A 56 -0.16 -0.77 12.32
CA PHE A 56 -0.68 0.08 11.23
C PHE A 56 -0.18 1.53 11.31
N ASN A 57 -0.41 2.22 12.44
CA ASN A 57 0.02 3.61 12.64
C ASN A 57 1.53 3.85 12.42
N MET A 58 2.39 2.90 12.78
CA MET A 58 3.84 3.02 12.58
C MET A 58 4.18 3.01 11.09
N THR A 59 3.55 2.12 10.33
CA THR A 59 3.72 2.05 8.88
C THR A 59 3.17 3.28 8.16
N CYS A 60 2.01 3.80 8.60
CA CYS A 60 1.43 5.05 8.10
C CYS A 60 2.37 6.23 8.33
N LEU A 61 2.86 6.42 9.56
CA LEU A 61 3.78 7.51 9.88
C LEU A 61 5.09 7.39 9.10
N LYS A 62 5.58 6.16 8.89
CA LYS A 62 6.80 5.92 8.12
C LYS A 62 6.63 6.30 6.65
N LEU A 63 5.53 5.88 6.02
CA LEU A 63 5.22 6.26 4.65
C LEU A 63 4.96 7.76 4.52
N ALA A 64 4.18 8.36 5.42
CA ALA A 64 3.97 9.81 5.47
C ALA A 64 5.30 10.58 5.59
N SER A 65 6.25 10.07 6.39
CA SER A 65 7.59 10.65 6.52
C SER A 65 8.39 10.59 5.23
N ILE A 66 8.22 9.55 4.40
CA ILE A 66 8.81 9.47 3.05
C ILE A 66 8.16 10.52 2.14
N ILE A 67 6.83 10.54 2.08
CA ILE A 67 6.03 11.46 1.23
C ILE A 67 6.27 12.94 1.58
N ALA A 68 6.56 13.24 2.85
CA ALA A 68 6.88 14.61 3.28
C ALA A 68 8.25 15.09 2.75
N ARG A 69 9.21 14.17 2.54
CA ARG A 69 10.62 14.48 2.21
C ARG A 69 10.99 14.27 0.76
N VAL A 70 10.32 13.35 0.09
CA VAL A 70 10.60 12.97 -1.29
C VAL A 70 9.34 13.18 -2.13
N PRO A 71 9.42 13.86 -3.29
CA PRO A 71 8.29 14.02 -4.20
C PRO A 71 8.03 12.70 -4.94
N ILE A 72 7.34 11.78 -4.27
CA ILE A 72 6.95 10.48 -4.86
C ILE A 72 5.87 10.68 -5.91
N GLU A 73 6.07 10.10 -7.09
CA GLU A 73 5.25 10.25 -8.30
C GLU A 73 4.22 9.12 -8.47
N GLU A 74 4.53 7.92 -7.98
CA GLU A 74 3.66 6.74 -8.04
C GLU A 74 3.92 5.85 -6.81
N ILE A 75 2.84 5.31 -6.24
CA ILE A 75 2.91 4.20 -5.29
C ILE A 75 2.13 3.04 -5.85
N VAL A 76 2.74 1.87 -5.86
CA VAL A 76 2.06 0.61 -6.18
C VAL A 76 2.00 -0.19 -4.88
N ILE A 77 0.80 -0.59 -4.47
CA ILE A 77 0.62 -1.52 -3.34
C ILE A 77 0.30 -2.88 -3.93
N LEU A 78 1.09 -3.89 -3.56
CA LEU A 78 0.90 -5.27 -4.00
C LEU A 78 0.81 -6.19 -2.78
N THR A 79 -0.30 -6.91 -2.64
CA THR A 79 -0.52 -7.83 -1.53
C THR A 79 -1.23 -9.11 -1.96
N VAL A 80 -1.33 -10.11 -1.08
CA VAL A 80 -2.26 -11.23 -1.27
C VAL A 80 -3.69 -10.80 -0.96
N ASP A 81 -4.66 -11.32 -1.72
CA ASP A 81 -6.07 -11.11 -1.41
C ASP A 81 -6.53 -12.01 -0.24
N GLY A 82 -7.51 -11.54 0.54
CA GLY A 82 -8.11 -12.27 1.65
C GLY A 82 -7.38 -12.23 3.00
N SER A 83 -6.15 -11.70 3.07
CA SER A 83 -5.47 -11.52 4.37
C SER A 83 -5.96 -10.27 5.12
N PRO A 84 -6.39 -10.40 6.39
CA PRO A 84 -6.86 -9.26 7.19
C PRO A 84 -5.73 -8.27 7.56
N HIS A 85 -4.48 -8.71 7.46
CA HIS A 85 -3.30 -7.89 7.71
C HIS A 85 -2.86 -7.17 6.44
N CYS A 86 -2.88 -7.83 5.29
CA CYS A 86 -2.46 -7.24 4.02
C CYS A 86 -3.39 -6.12 3.54
N ILE A 87 -4.71 -6.29 3.70
CA ILE A 87 -5.69 -5.28 3.27
C ILE A 87 -5.44 -3.91 3.92
N GLN A 88 -4.88 -3.89 5.13
CA GLN A 88 -4.56 -2.66 5.83
C GLN A 88 -3.51 -1.82 5.10
N LEU A 89 -2.58 -2.42 4.33
CA LEU A 89 -1.65 -1.65 3.50
C LEU A 89 -2.39 -0.82 2.46
N HIS A 90 -3.49 -1.32 1.89
CA HIS A 90 -4.30 -0.56 0.96
C HIS A 90 -5.00 0.62 1.67
N PHE A 91 -5.46 0.42 2.90
CA PHE A 91 -6.12 1.47 3.70
C PHE A 91 -5.15 2.56 4.18
N MET A 92 -3.86 2.24 4.31
CA MET A 92 -2.85 3.19 4.81
C MET A 92 -2.78 4.47 3.97
N ILE A 93 -3.10 4.38 2.68
CA ILE A 93 -3.03 5.51 1.76
C ILE A 93 -3.93 6.64 2.21
N ASP A 94 -5.17 6.35 2.60
CA ASP A 94 -6.09 7.38 3.06
C ASP A 94 -5.55 8.07 4.32
N GLU A 95 -4.93 7.33 5.23
CA GLU A 95 -4.34 7.89 6.44
C GLU A 95 -3.11 8.75 6.14
N VAL A 96 -2.24 8.29 5.23
CA VAL A 96 -1.06 9.05 4.79
C VAL A 96 -1.48 10.35 4.07
N GLU A 97 -2.51 10.32 3.23
CA GLU A 97 -3.03 11.52 2.58
C GLU A 97 -3.55 12.54 3.59
N LYS A 98 -4.26 12.10 4.65
CA LYS A 98 -4.70 13.00 5.74
C LYS A 98 -3.53 13.60 6.50
N ILE A 99 -2.54 12.79 6.88
CA ILE A 99 -1.36 13.24 7.62
C ILE A 99 -0.56 14.26 6.80
N THR A 100 -0.40 14.00 5.49
CA THR A 100 0.48 14.82 4.64
C THR A 100 -0.24 15.96 3.94
N GLY A 101 -1.57 15.93 3.87
CA GLY A 101 -2.37 16.85 3.06
C GLY A 101 -2.16 16.70 1.54
N LYS A 102 -1.48 15.64 1.10
CA LYS A 102 -1.15 15.41 -0.32
C LYS A 102 -2.05 14.33 -0.90
N LYS A 103 -2.53 14.54 -2.12
CA LYS A 103 -3.16 13.49 -2.91
C LYS A 103 -2.09 12.62 -3.55
N LEU A 104 -2.17 11.31 -3.36
CA LEU A 104 -1.21 10.33 -3.86
C LEU A 104 -1.76 9.64 -5.11
N ASN A 105 -0.88 9.46 -6.11
CA ASN A 105 -1.12 8.62 -7.27
C ASN A 105 -0.80 7.17 -6.88
N VAL A 106 -1.84 6.36 -6.63
CA VAL A 106 -1.69 5.00 -6.11
C VAL A 106 -2.43 3.99 -6.96
N LYS A 107 -1.77 2.86 -7.21
CA LYS A 107 -2.39 1.63 -7.75
C LYS A 107 -2.47 0.58 -6.64
N HIS A 108 -3.64 -0.03 -6.51
CA HIS A 108 -3.88 -1.10 -5.55
C HIS A 108 -3.98 -2.40 -6.31
N ILE A 109 -3.06 -3.33 -6.09
CA ILE A 109 -3.08 -4.66 -6.70
C ILE A 109 -3.14 -5.72 -5.61
N VAL A 110 -4.00 -6.69 -5.80
CA VAL A 110 -4.08 -7.91 -4.98
C VAL A 110 -3.79 -9.12 -5.83
N ILE A 111 -3.21 -10.16 -5.21
CA ILE A 111 -2.99 -11.46 -5.84
C ILE A 111 -4.13 -12.37 -5.41
N TYR A 112 -4.96 -12.79 -6.36
CA TYR A 112 -6.05 -13.71 -6.16
C TYR A 112 -5.87 -14.93 -7.07
N LYS A 113 -5.77 -16.13 -6.48
CA LYS A 113 -5.57 -17.39 -7.22
C LYS A 113 -4.38 -17.37 -8.21
N GLY A 114 -3.30 -16.69 -7.84
CA GLY A 114 -2.09 -16.60 -8.66
C GLY A 114 -2.16 -15.59 -9.79
N GLU A 115 -3.17 -14.72 -9.80
CA GLU A 115 -3.31 -13.64 -10.77
C GLU A 115 -3.29 -12.28 -10.06
N ASP A 116 -2.60 -11.31 -10.65
CA ASP A 116 -2.64 -9.92 -10.21
C ASP A 116 -3.91 -9.21 -10.69
N VAL A 117 -4.66 -8.63 -9.75
CA VAL A 117 -5.92 -7.91 -10.00
C VAL A 117 -5.80 -6.49 -9.47
N GLU A 118 -5.96 -5.51 -10.36
CA GLU A 118 -6.03 -4.09 -9.95
C GLU A 118 -7.41 -3.77 -9.38
N ILE A 119 -7.41 -3.17 -8.19
CA ILE A 119 -8.60 -2.78 -7.44
C ILE A 119 -8.73 -1.26 -7.47
N ASP A 120 -9.90 -0.77 -7.87
CA ASP A 120 -10.14 0.66 -7.86
C ASP A 120 -10.19 1.22 -6.44
N ARG A 121 -9.83 2.50 -6.32
CA ARG A 121 -9.73 3.17 -5.02
C ARG A 121 -11.06 3.25 -4.26
N LYS A 122 -12.20 3.31 -4.96
CA LYS A 122 -13.52 3.34 -4.30
C LYS A 122 -13.82 1.99 -3.67
N THR A 123 -13.46 0.90 -4.33
CA THR A 123 -13.59 -0.46 -3.78
C THR A 123 -12.74 -0.65 -2.53
N VAL A 124 -11.48 -0.20 -2.55
CA VAL A 124 -10.63 -0.19 -1.34
C VAL A 124 -11.29 0.61 -0.20
N LYS A 125 -11.80 1.81 -0.48
CA LYS A 125 -12.49 2.61 0.53
C LYS A 125 -13.74 1.91 1.06
N LYS A 126 -14.54 1.30 0.19
CA LYS A 126 -15.77 0.59 0.53
C LYS A 126 -15.49 -0.59 1.47
N ALA A 127 -14.39 -1.31 1.28
CA ALA A 127 -13.98 -2.44 2.14
C ALA A 127 -13.80 -2.07 3.63
N ARG A 128 -13.62 -0.78 3.97
CA ARG A 128 -13.58 -0.31 5.37
C ARG A 128 -14.96 -0.24 6.03
N TYR A 129 -16.04 -0.24 5.25
CA TYR A 129 -17.40 -0.01 5.72
C TYR A 129 -18.27 -1.24 5.45
N LEU A 130 -18.26 -2.20 6.39
CA LEU A 130 -19.03 -3.46 6.27
C LEU A 130 -20.54 -3.22 6.07
N SER A 131 -21.07 -2.14 6.63
CA SER A 131 -22.47 -1.72 6.44
C SER A 131 -22.82 -1.41 4.98
N LYS A 132 -21.85 -1.05 4.13
CA LYS A 132 -22.08 -0.87 2.68
C LYS A 132 -22.23 -2.19 1.92
N PHE A 133 -21.93 -3.31 2.56
CA PHE A 133 -22.16 -4.65 2.02
C PHE A 133 -23.42 -5.30 2.58
N SER A 134 -24.02 -4.77 3.66
CA SER A 134 -25.31 -5.26 4.18
C SER A 134 -26.52 -4.74 3.39
N GLY A 135 -26.34 -3.71 2.55
CA GLY A 135 -27.41 -3.14 1.73
C GLY A 135 -28.25 -2.06 2.43
N ASP A 136 -27.94 -1.73 3.68
CA ASP A 136 -28.75 -0.82 4.52
C ASP A 136 -28.36 0.66 4.40
N LEU A 137 -27.28 0.99 3.69
CA LEU A 137 -26.77 2.35 3.55
C LEU A 137 -26.45 2.66 2.08
N ASP A 138 -26.98 3.78 1.60
CA ASP A 138 -26.65 4.33 0.29
C ASP A 138 -25.15 4.58 0.15
N ASP A 139 -24.66 4.57 -1.09
CA ASP A 139 -23.23 4.64 -1.41
C ASP A 139 -22.63 6.04 -1.22
N ASP A 140 -23.06 6.77 -0.19
CA ASP A 140 -22.47 8.04 0.19
C ASP A 140 -21.02 7.80 0.62
N THR A 141 -20.10 8.42 -0.11
CA THR A 141 -18.65 8.31 0.09
C THR A 141 -18.13 9.40 1.03
N SER A 142 -19.03 10.20 1.60
CA SER A 142 -18.77 11.29 2.55
C SER A 142 -18.35 10.82 3.95
N ILE A 143 -18.37 9.52 4.26
CA ILE A 143 -17.96 9.03 5.58
C ILE A 143 -16.50 9.40 5.81
N GLN A 144 -16.28 10.43 6.62
CA GLN A 144 -14.99 10.82 7.18
C GLN A 144 -14.72 9.93 8.39
N CYS A 145 -13.84 8.95 8.21
CA CYS A 145 -12.97 8.48 9.29
C CYS A 145 -11.56 8.83 8.86
#